data_AF-A0A968Y703-F1
#
_entry.id   AF-A0A968Y703-F1
#
_cell.length_a   1.000
_cell.length_b   1.000
_cell.length_c   1.000
_cell.angle_alpha   90.00
_cell.angle_beta   90.00
_cell.angle_gamma   90.00
#
_symmetry.space_group_name_H-M   'P 1'
#
loop_
_entity.id
_entity.type
_entity.pdbx_description
1 polymer ?
#
loop_
_entity_poly.entity_id
_entity_poly.type
_entity_poly.pdbx_seq_one_letter_code
_entity_poly.pdbx_strand_id
1 'polypeptide(L)'
;RLISIGDAASLQSPLVFTGFGSLIRNLFRLTDLVDTALKHDLLKANHLNQIRAYQSNVSVTWLFSKGMMVPTGRTLPPQRINSILNTFFGILAREELAVAETFIKDRIDWLTFNRLALQAAGQNPSLLLWILDFVSLGDIGRWLRSYFTFTLVALASWLFQWLPNFARRVKPWLEPRYPAVWLRLLTVSYALTYGMGRPQKS
;
A
#
# COMPACT_ATOMS: atom_id res chain seq x y z
N ARG A 1 -13.56 14.73 17.53
CA ARG A 1 -13.32 14.43 16.11
C ARG A 1 -11.81 14.29 15.95
N LEU A 2 -11.27 13.09 15.74
CA LEU A 2 -9.83 12.84 15.77
C LEU A 2 -9.41 12.04 14.54
N ILE A 3 -8.37 12.51 13.84
CA ILE A 3 -7.74 11.82 12.73
C ILE A 3 -6.23 11.82 12.95
N SER A 4 -5.62 10.64 12.84
CA SER A 4 -4.16 10.50 12.92
C SER A 4 -3.56 10.62 11.51
N ILE A 5 -2.42 11.30 11.40
CA ILE A 5 -1.69 11.52 10.14
C ILE A 5 -0.21 11.16 10.35
N GLY A 6 0.48 10.76 9.27
CA GLY A 6 1.92 10.46 9.31
C GLY A 6 2.23 9.23 10.17
N ASP A 7 3.28 9.34 11.00
CA ASP A 7 3.70 8.26 11.90
C ASP A 7 2.62 7.86 12.91
N ALA A 8 1.83 8.83 13.39
CA ALA A 8 0.69 8.58 14.27
C ALA A 8 -0.43 7.77 13.58
N ALA A 9 -0.43 7.70 12.24
CA ALA A 9 -1.38 6.91 11.46
C ALA A 9 -0.87 5.51 11.10
N SER A 10 0.38 5.17 11.46
CA SER A 10 1.06 3.92 11.09
C SER A 10 1.10 3.68 9.57
N LEU A 11 1.19 4.76 8.78
CA LEU A 11 1.30 4.71 7.31
C LEU A 11 2.75 4.61 6.83
N GLN A 12 3.68 4.17 7.67
CA GLN A 12 5.10 4.06 7.32
C GLN A 12 5.30 3.09 6.15
N SER A 13 6.25 3.42 5.26
CA SER A 13 6.71 2.42 4.31
C SER A 13 7.36 1.26 5.07
N PRO A 14 6.92 0.03 4.90
CA PRO A 14 7.56 -1.12 5.51
C PRO A 14 8.94 -1.37 4.91
N LEU A 15 9.21 -0.88 3.70
CA LEU A 15 10.45 -1.13 2.98
C LEU A 15 11.55 -0.14 3.30
N VAL A 16 11.23 1.16 3.29
CA VAL A 16 12.20 2.21 3.64
C VAL A 16 12.07 2.69 5.09
N PHE A 17 11.11 2.16 5.86
CA PHE A 17 10.88 2.50 7.27
C PHE A 17 10.66 4.00 7.52
N THR A 18 10.26 4.75 6.49
CA THR A 18 10.04 6.21 6.57
C THR A 18 8.56 6.56 6.53
N GLY A 19 8.07 7.21 7.59
CA GLY A 19 6.71 7.75 7.66
C GLY A 19 6.53 9.09 6.97
N PHE A 20 7.51 9.98 7.08
CA PHE A 20 7.48 11.29 6.41
C PHE A 20 7.38 11.15 4.88
N GLY A 21 8.22 10.32 4.27
CA GLY A 21 8.18 10.09 2.82
C GLY A 21 6.86 9.47 2.35
N SER A 22 6.24 8.62 3.16
CA SER A 22 4.90 8.07 2.88
C SER A 22 3.81 9.15 2.96
N LEU A 23 3.90 10.03 3.96
CA LEU A 23 2.99 11.17 4.10
C LEU A 23 3.08 12.11 2.90
N ILE A 24 4.29 12.54 2.52
CA ILE A 24 4.49 13.42 1.35
C ILE A 24 3.92 12.81 0.07
N ARG A 25 4.12 11.50 -0.16
CA ARG A 25 3.57 10.78 -1.32
C ARG A 25 2.05 10.76 -1.36
N ASN A 26 1.40 10.78 -0.20
CA ASN A 26 -0.06 10.71 -0.05
C ASN A 26 -0.71 12.07 0.27
N LEU A 27 0.08 13.14 0.38
CA LEU A 27 -0.36 14.43 0.88
C LEU A 27 -1.52 15.00 0.05
N PHE A 28 -1.42 14.96 -1.28
CA PHE A 28 -2.48 15.44 -2.17
C PHE A 28 -3.83 14.73 -1.91
N ARG A 29 -3.82 13.39 -1.87
CA ARG A 29 -5.01 12.57 -1.57
C ARG A 29 -5.58 12.93 -0.20
N LEU A 30 -4.71 13.03 0.82
CA LEU A 30 -5.15 13.34 2.18
C LEU A 30 -5.78 14.73 2.25
N THR A 31 -5.16 15.73 1.63
CA THR A 31 -5.68 17.10 1.58
C THR A 31 -7.04 17.16 0.88
N ASP A 32 -7.21 16.52 -0.28
CA ASP A 32 -8.46 16.56 -1.04
C ASP A 32 -9.63 15.88 -0.29
N LEU A 33 -9.35 14.73 0.35
CA LEU A 33 -10.34 14.02 1.16
C LEU A 33 -10.70 14.77 2.45
N VAL A 34 -9.73 15.41 3.11
CA VAL A 34 -9.97 16.22 4.31
C VAL A 34 -10.72 17.50 3.95
N ASP A 35 -10.34 18.19 2.87
CA ASP A 35 -11.01 19.39 2.37
C ASP A 35 -12.49 19.10 2.06
N THR A 36 -12.77 18.00 1.35
CA THR A 36 -14.14 17.53 1.09
C THR A 36 -14.89 17.25 2.39
N ALA A 37 -14.26 16.58 3.36
CA ALA A 37 -14.91 16.26 4.62
C ALA A 37 -15.22 17.50 5.47
N LEU A 38 -14.33 18.50 5.47
CA LEU A 38 -14.51 19.77 6.18
C LEU A 38 -15.64 20.61 5.54
N LYS A 39 -15.65 20.75 4.21
CA LYS A 39 -16.66 21.55 3.48
C LYS A 39 -18.10 21.08 3.71
N HIS A 40 -18.29 19.79 3.93
CA HIS A 40 -19.61 19.15 4.02
C HIS A 40 -19.93 18.60 5.43
N ASP A 41 -19.18 19.01 6.47
CA ASP A 41 -19.30 18.53 7.87
C ASP A 41 -19.33 16.99 8.01
N LEU A 42 -18.59 16.28 7.15
CA LEU A 42 -18.47 14.82 7.17
C LEU A 42 -17.41 14.36 8.19
N LEU A 43 -17.59 14.75 9.45
CA LEU A 43 -16.56 14.62 10.50
C LEU A 43 -16.89 13.55 11.55
N LYS A 44 -17.84 12.67 11.23
CA LYS A 44 -18.16 11.46 12.00
C LYS A 44 -17.10 10.38 11.77
N ALA A 45 -16.96 9.46 12.73
CA ALA A 45 -15.93 8.41 12.71
C ALA A 45 -15.95 7.56 11.43
N ASN A 46 -17.13 7.25 10.90
CA ASN A 46 -17.31 6.49 9.66
C ASN A 46 -16.76 7.21 8.40
N HIS A 47 -16.80 8.55 8.37
CA HIS A 47 -16.26 9.35 7.28
C HIS A 47 -14.74 9.52 7.43
N LEU A 48 -14.27 9.85 8.63
CA LEU A 48 -12.84 10.03 8.90
C LEU A 48 -12.05 8.72 8.71
N ASN A 49 -12.65 7.57 8.98
CA ASN A 49 -12.03 6.26 8.71
C ASN A 49 -11.78 6.02 7.21
N GLN A 50 -12.56 6.61 6.31
CA GLN A 50 -12.35 6.49 4.85
C GLN A 50 -11.09 7.24 4.41
N ILE A 51 -10.79 8.38 5.03
CA ILE A 51 -9.59 9.18 4.76
C ILE A 51 -8.33 8.41 5.18
N ARG A 52 -8.40 7.73 6.34
CA ARG A 52 -7.31 6.91 6.87
C ARG A 52 -7.08 5.61 6.10
N ALA A 53 -8.05 5.16 5.28
CA ALA A 53 -8.09 3.80 4.78
C ALA A 53 -6.74 3.36 4.18
N TYR A 54 -6.20 2.35 4.87
CA TYR A 54 -4.93 1.65 4.72
C TYR A 54 -4.64 1.27 3.27
N GLN A 55 -3.42 1.52 2.79
CA GLN A 55 -3.04 1.17 1.43
C GLN A 55 -2.73 -0.32 1.34
N SER A 56 -3.49 -1.06 0.53
CA SER A 56 -3.41 -2.53 0.39
C SER A 56 -2.06 -3.03 -0.12
N ASN A 57 -1.37 -2.21 -0.92
CA ASN A 57 -0.02 -2.49 -1.42
C ASN A 57 1.02 -2.56 -0.29
N VAL A 58 0.94 -1.66 0.69
CA VAL A 58 1.81 -1.59 1.86
C VAL A 58 1.66 -2.82 2.76
N SER A 59 0.45 -3.39 2.80
CA SER A 59 0.11 -4.54 3.64
C SER A 59 0.76 -5.84 3.17
N VAL A 60 0.90 -6.01 1.85
CA VAL A 60 1.47 -7.22 1.26
C VAL A 60 3.00 -7.21 1.33
N THR A 61 3.61 -6.02 1.23
CA THR A 61 5.07 -5.87 1.32
C THR A 61 5.61 -5.99 2.76
N TRP A 62 4.76 -5.84 3.78
CA TRP A 62 5.15 -5.95 5.19
C TRP A 62 5.79 -7.31 5.56
N LEU A 63 5.37 -8.42 4.94
CA LEU A 63 5.98 -9.73 5.23
C LEU A 63 7.46 -9.78 4.79
N PHE A 64 7.78 -9.13 3.66
CA PHE A 64 9.17 -9.02 3.20
C PHE A 64 9.99 -8.15 4.16
N SER A 65 9.45 -7.03 4.59
CA SER A 65 10.08 -6.17 5.61
C SER A 65 10.37 -6.94 6.89
N LYS A 66 9.41 -7.74 7.36
CA LYS A 66 9.60 -8.60 8.54
C LYS A 66 10.73 -9.61 8.35
N GLY A 67 10.90 -10.16 7.14
CA GLY A 67 12.01 -11.06 6.83
C GLY A 67 13.38 -10.38 6.68
N MET A 68 13.39 -9.07 6.45
CA MET A 68 14.60 -8.27 6.38
C MET A 68 15.05 -7.72 7.75
N MET A 69 14.36 -8.10 8.84
CA MET A 69 14.64 -7.62 10.19
C MET A 69 14.90 -8.78 11.16
N VAL A 70 15.70 -8.50 12.21
CA VAL A 70 15.85 -9.41 13.35
C VAL A 70 14.65 -9.21 14.30
N PRO A 71 13.90 -10.25 14.66
CA PRO A 71 12.86 -10.15 15.69
C PRO A 71 13.47 -9.75 17.04
N THR A 72 12.78 -8.88 17.79
CA THR A 72 13.22 -8.45 19.12
C THR A 72 13.40 -9.66 20.04
N GLY A 73 14.55 -9.74 20.72
CA GLY A 73 14.86 -10.83 21.65
C GLY A 73 15.30 -12.14 21.00
N ARG A 74 15.54 -12.16 19.68
CA ARG A 74 16.14 -13.32 18.99
C ARG A 74 17.48 -12.95 18.36
N THR A 75 18.39 -13.91 18.31
CA THR A 75 19.62 -13.85 17.51
C THR A 75 19.43 -14.75 16.29
N LEU A 76 19.55 -14.18 15.10
CA LEU A 76 19.51 -14.93 13.84
C LEU A 76 20.93 -15.03 13.28
N PRO A 77 21.30 -16.14 12.61
CA PRO A 77 22.56 -16.21 11.88
C PRO A 77 22.63 -15.04 10.87
N PRO A 78 23.68 -14.20 10.88
CA PRO A 78 23.80 -13.04 10.00
C PRO A 78 23.63 -13.38 8.51
N GLN A 79 24.03 -14.60 8.13
CA GLN A 79 23.94 -15.13 6.77
C GLN A 79 22.49 -15.16 6.25
N ARG A 80 21.49 -15.36 7.12
CA ARG A 80 20.08 -15.44 6.69
C ARG A 80 19.56 -14.08 6.24
N ILE A 81 19.73 -13.05 7.05
CA ILE A 81 19.28 -11.70 6.71
C ILE A 81 20.09 -11.16 5.52
N ASN A 82 21.41 -11.38 5.52
CA ASN A 82 22.25 -10.98 4.39
C ASN A 82 21.83 -11.67 3.09
N SER A 83 21.46 -12.95 3.13
CA SER A 83 20.96 -13.67 1.95
C SER A 83 19.61 -13.13 1.48
N ILE A 84 18.68 -12.85 2.39
CA ILE A 84 17.38 -12.22 2.07
C ILE A 84 17.60 -10.85 1.42
N LEU A 85 18.42 -9.99 2.02
CA LEU A 85 18.74 -8.67 1.49
C LEU A 85 19.46 -8.74 0.15
N ASN A 86 20.44 -9.64 -0.01
CA ASN A 86 21.18 -9.83 -1.26
C ASN A 86 20.27 -10.31 -2.40
N THR A 87 19.35 -11.24 -2.13
CA THR A 87 18.38 -11.66 -3.14
C THR A 87 17.44 -10.51 -3.50
N PHE A 88 16.93 -9.79 -2.50
CA PHE A 88 16.01 -8.68 -2.71
C PHE A 88 16.65 -7.53 -3.52
N PHE A 89 17.79 -7.00 -3.07
CA PHE A 89 18.50 -5.94 -3.78
C PHE A 89 19.09 -6.42 -5.11
N GLY A 90 19.50 -7.69 -5.20
CA GLY A 90 19.97 -8.29 -6.45
C GLY A 90 18.88 -8.35 -7.52
N ILE A 91 17.63 -8.58 -7.13
CA ILE A 91 16.47 -8.50 -8.04
C ILE A 91 16.24 -7.05 -8.47
N LEU A 92 16.17 -6.12 -7.51
CA LEU A 92 15.95 -4.70 -7.83
C LEU A 92 17.05 -4.11 -8.71
N ALA A 93 18.31 -4.54 -8.54
CA ALA A 93 19.44 -4.09 -9.36
C ALA A 93 19.41 -4.59 -10.80
N ARG A 94 18.67 -5.69 -11.07
CA ARG A 94 18.50 -6.25 -12.43
C ARG A 94 17.24 -5.74 -13.12
N GLU A 95 16.35 -5.12 -12.37
CA GLU A 95 15.12 -4.54 -12.87
C GLU A 95 15.35 -3.17 -13.49
N GLU A 96 14.42 -2.75 -14.35
CA GLU A 96 14.45 -1.39 -14.89
C GLU A 96 14.35 -0.36 -13.75
N LEU A 97 15.06 0.76 -13.88
CA LEU A 97 15.09 1.82 -12.86
C LEU A 97 13.67 2.27 -12.44
N ALA A 98 12.74 2.35 -13.39
CA ALA A 98 11.34 2.70 -13.10
C ALA A 98 10.65 1.68 -12.19
N VAL A 99 10.95 0.38 -12.35
CA VAL A 99 10.40 -0.70 -11.51
C VAL A 99 11.02 -0.62 -10.10
N ALA A 100 12.33 -0.44 -10.00
CA ALA A 100 13.01 -0.29 -8.71
C ALA A 100 12.50 0.93 -7.94
N GLU A 101 12.32 2.07 -8.62
CA GLU A 101 11.79 3.28 -8.00
C GLU A 101 10.36 3.11 -7.50
N THR A 102 9.49 2.51 -8.31
CA THR A 102 8.09 2.28 -7.91
C THR A 102 8.02 1.33 -6.73
N PHE A 103 8.90 0.32 -6.67
CA PHE A 103 9.01 -0.58 -5.53
C PHE A 103 9.38 0.15 -4.24
N ILE A 104 10.48 0.91 -4.26
CA ILE A 104 10.99 1.67 -3.09
C ILE A 104 9.95 2.70 -2.63
N LYS A 105 9.19 3.27 -3.57
CA LYS A 105 8.11 4.23 -3.29
C LYS A 105 6.78 3.56 -2.90
N ASP A 106 6.76 2.27 -2.55
CA ASP A 106 5.54 1.47 -2.26
C ASP A 106 4.43 1.64 -3.31
N ARG A 107 4.77 1.84 -4.59
CA ARG A 107 3.86 2.08 -5.71
C ARG A 107 3.82 0.92 -6.69
N ILE A 108 4.17 -0.28 -6.23
CA ILE A 108 4.16 -1.46 -7.08
C ILE A 108 2.74 -1.90 -7.41
N ASP A 109 2.50 -2.22 -8.67
CA ASP A 109 1.25 -2.84 -9.11
C ASP A 109 1.25 -4.36 -8.85
N TRP A 110 0.07 -4.97 -8.98
CA TRP A 110 -0.10 -6.39 -8.68
C TRP A 110 0.70 -7.31 -9.62
N LEU A 111 0.83 -7.00 -10.91
CA LEU A 111 1.57 -7.84 -11.86
C LEU A 111 3.06 -7.81 -11.55
N THR A 112 3.60 -6.60 -11.38
CA THR A 112 5.00 -6.40 -11.03
C THR A 112 5.32 -7.05 -9.69
N PHE A 113 4.43 -6.93 -8.69
CA PHE A 113 4.59 -7.57 -7.39
C PHE A 113 4.72 -9.10 -7.51
N ASN A 114 3.80 -9.76 -8.24
CA ASN A 114 3.84 -11.22 -8.40
C ASN A 114 5.06 -11.67 -9.21
N ARG A 115 5.46 -10.92 -10.25
CA ARG A 115 6.67 -11.20 -11.03
C ARG A 115 7.91 -11.19 -10.14
N LEU A 116 8.09 -10.15 -9.33
CA LEU A 116 9.23 -10.02 -8.43
C LEU A 116 9.21 -11.09 -7.33
N ALA A 117 8.03 -11.41 -6.78
CA ALA A 117 7.89 -12.46 -5.79
C ALA A 117 8.27 -13.85 -6.35
N LEU A 118 7.83 -14.17 -7.56
CA LEU A 118 8.20 -15.42 -8.24
C LEU A 118 9.70 -15.47 -8.57
N GLN A 119 10.27 -14.35 -9.04
CA GLN A 119 11.70 -14.26 -9.29
C GLN A 119 12.53 -14.44 -8.01
N ALA A 120 12.07 -13.89 -6.88
CA ALA A 120 12.70 -14.09 -5.58
C ALA A 120 12.64 -15.55 -5.13
N ALA A 121 11.48 -16.18 -5.24
CA ALA A 121 11.32 -17.60 -4.91
C ALA A 121 12.19 -18.50 -5.80
N GLY A 122 12.35 -18.16 -7.08
CA GLY A 122 13.21 -18.89 -8.01
C GLY A 122 14.71 -18.69 -7.76
N GLN A 123 15.15 -17.49 -7.43
CA GLN A 123 16.57 -17.20 -7.15
C GLN A 123 17.04 -17.78 -5.82
N ASN A 124 16.17 -17.81 -4.81
CA ASN A 124 16.52 -18.29 -3.49
C ASN A 124 15.31 -18.99 -2.84
N PRO A 125 15.09 -20.28 -3.15
CA PRO A 125 13.95 -21.03 -2.60
C PRO A 125 14.03 -21.18 -1.07
N SER A 126 15.25 -21.12 -0.50
CA SER A 126 15.47 -21.14 0.95
C SER A 126 14.85 -19.94 1.67
N LEU A 127 14.58 -18.82 0.96
CA LEU A 127 13.86 -17.68 1.52
C LEU A 127 12.50 -18.08 2.07
N LEU A 128 11.77 -18.94 1.36
CA LEU A 128 10.43 -19.36 1.77
C LEU A 128 10.50 -20.12 3.09
N LEU A 129 11.50 -20.99 3.25
CA LEU A 129 11.73 -21.74 4.48
C LEU A 129 12.14 -20.81 5.63
N TRP A 130 13.07 -19.88 5.38
CA TRP A 130 13.52 -18.96 6.42
C TRP A 130 12.40 -18.01 6.88
N ILE A 131 11.55 -17.55 5.97
CA ILE A 131 10.38 -16.73 6.32
C ILE A 131 9.51 -17.47 7.34
N LEU A 132 9.33 -18.78 7.21
CA LEU A 132 8.56 -19.57 8.17
C LEU A 132 9.20 -19.65 9.57
N ASP A 133 10.52 -19.47 9.71
CA ASP A 133 11.22 -19.56 11.01
C ASP A 133 10.91 -18.38 11.96
N PHE A 134 10.52 -17.23 11.41
CA PHE A 134 10.25 -16.00 12.19
C PHE A 134 8.85 -15.42 11.95
N VAL A 135 8.02 -16.11 11.16
CA VAL A 135 6.63 -15.75 10.89
C VAL A 135 5.73 -16.76 11.58
N SER A 136 4.85 -16.27 12.45
CA SER A 136 3.84 -17.13 13.10
C SER A 136 2.71 -17.50 12.14
N LEU A 137 1.96 -18.56 12.42
CA LEU A 137 0.75 -18.91 11.67
C LEU A 137 -0.25 -17.73 11.59
N GLY A 138 -0.33 -16.93 12.66
CA GLY A 138 -1.15 -15.71 12.69
C GLY A 138 -0.65 -14.62 11.73
N ASP A 139 0.67 -14.49 11.53
CA ASP A 139 1.23 -13.57 10.55
C ASP A 139 0.93 -14.02 9.12
N ILE A 140 1.01 -15.32 8.83
CA ILE A 140 0.66 -15.88 7.51
C ILE A 140 -0.82 -15.61 7.21
N GLY A 141 -1.71 -15.86 8.17
CA GLY A 141 -3.14 -15.57 8.00
C GLY A 141 -3.43 -14.09 7.74
N ARG A 142 -2.74 -13.18 8.44
CA ARG A 142 -2.83 -11.73 8.19
C ARG A 142 -2.31 -11.36 6.80
N TRP A 143 -1.18 -11.93 6.40
CA TRP A 143 -0.60 -11.69 5.08
C TRP A 143 -1.50 -12.21 3.94
N LEU A 144 -2.07 -13.41 4.08
CA LEU A 144 -3.03 -13.96 3.11
C LEU A 144 -4.25 -13.06 2.94
N ARG A 145 -4.79 -12.51 4.04
CA ARG A 145 -5.89 -11.53 3.98
C ARG A 145 -5.47 -10.26 3.24
N SER A 146 -4.28 -9.75 3.50
CA SER A 146 -3.71 -8.60 2.79
C SER A 146 -3.54 -8.87 1.30
N TYR A 147 -3.00 -10.04 0.94
CA TYR A 147 -2.79 -10.46 -0.44
C TYR A 147 -4.12 -10.64 -1.20
N PHE A 148 -5.12 -11.25 -0.56
CA PHE A 148 -6.45 -11.39 -1.13
C PHE A 148 -7.11 -10.02 -1.35
N THR A 149 -7.03 -9.12 -0.36
CA THR A 149 -7.52 -7.74 -0.49
C THR A 149 -6.81 -7.01 -1.63
N PHE A 150 -5.49 -7.12 -1.73
CA PHE A 150 -4.70 -6.50 -2.80
C PHE A 150 -5.10 -7.04 -4.18
N THR A 151 -5.34 -8.35 -4.30
CA THR A 151 -5.80 -8.99 -5.54
C THR A 151 -7.19 -8.50 -5.93
N LEU A 152 -8.14 -8.44 -4.98
CA LEU A 152 -9.48 -7.89 -5.23
C LEU A 152 -9.44 -6.43 -5.65
N VAL A 153 -8.62 -5.60 -4.99
CA VAL A 153 -8.44 -4.19 -5.35
C VAL A 153 -7.82 -4.07 -6.73
N ALA A 154 -6.84 -4.91 -7.08
CA ALA A 154 -6.22 -4.91 -8.41
C ALA A 154 -7.23 -5.28 -9.51
N LEU A 155 -8.04 -6.31 -9.28
CA LEU A 155 -9.12 -6.71 -10.18
C LEU A 155 -10.18 -5.62 -10.32
N ALA A 156 -10.59 -5.01 -9.20
CA ALA A 156 -11.51 -3.87 -9.20
C ALA A 156 -10.90 -2.68 -9.96
N SER A 157 -9.62 -2.37 -9.77
CA SER A 157 -8.93 -1.31 -10.50
C SER A 157 -8.88 -1.58 -11.99
N TRP A 158 -8.72 -2.84 -12.39
CA TRP A 158 -8.76 -3.24 -13.80
C TRP A 158 -10.17 -3.13 -14.40
N LEU A 159 -11.20 -3.55 -13.66
CA LEU A 159 -12.60 -3.50 -14.09
C LEU A 159 -13.17 -2.06 -14.11
N PHE A 160 -12.77 -1.24 -13.13
CA PHE A 160 -13.30 0.11 -12.89
C PHE A 160 -12.30 1.21 -13.26
N GLN A 161 -11.46 0.99 -14.28
CA GLN A 161 -10.54 2.04 -14.78
C GLN A 161 -11.25 3.32 -15.24
N TRP A 162 -12.53 3.22 -15.60
CA TRP A 162 -13.38 4.34 -15.99
C TRP A 162 -13.89 5.17 -14.80
N LEU A 163 -13.88 4.61 -13.58
CA LEU A 163 -14.50 5.22 -12.40
C LEU A 163 -13.88 6.57 -12.00
N PRO A 164 -12.54 6.77 -12.03
CA PRO A 164 -11.94 8.08 -11.74
C PRO A 164 -12.36 9.17 -12.74
N ASN A 165 -12.51 8.81 -14.01
CA ASN A 165 -12.97 9.74 -15.05
C ASN A 165 -14.44 10.08 -14.86
N PHE A 166 -15.26 9.08 -14.52
CA PHE A 166 -16.67 9.27 -14.21
C PHE A 166 -16.88 10.13 -12.95
N ALA A 167 -16.13 9.88 -11.88
CA ALA A 167 -16.18 10.66 -10.65
C ALA A 167 -15.96 12.16 -10.92
N ARG A 168 -14.99 12.51 -11.79
CA ARG A 168 -14.75 13.90 -12.19
C ARG A 168 -15.94 14.53 -12.92
N ARG A 169 -16.59 13.78 -13.82
CA ARG A 169 -17.76 14.26 -14.57
C ARG A 169 -18.96 14.51 -13.67
N VAL A 170 -19.13 13.67 -12.65
CA VAL A 170 -20.30 13.69 -11.78
C VAL A 170 -20.09 14.59 -10.55
N LYS A 171 -18.85 14.99 -10.24
CA LYS A 171 -18.49 15.91 -9.14
C LYS A 171 -19.42 17.13 -9.02
N PRO A 172 -19.66 17.95 -10.07
CA PRO A 172 -20.44 19.19 -9.93
C PRO A 172 -21.89 18.96 -9.48
N TRP A 173 -22.43 17.78 -9.75
CA TRP A 173 -23.80 17.41 -9.40
C TRP A 173 -23.90 16.63 -8.09
N LEU A 174 -22.97 15.71 -7.86
CA LEU A 174 -23.03 14.76 -6.74
C LEU A 174 -22.47 15.35 -5.45
N GLU A 175 -21.41 16.15 -5.52
CA GLU A 175 -20.80 16.74 -4.33
C GLU A 175 -21.78 17.65 -3.57
N PRO A 176 -22.51 18.59 -4.21
CA PRO A 176 -23.43 19.46 -3.47
C PRO A 176 -24.67 18.72 -2.96
N ARG A 177 -25.12 17.67 -3.67
CA ARG A 177 -26.41 17.00 -3.40
C ARG A 177 -26.29 15.81 -2.45
N TYR A 178 -25.19 15.06 -2.53
CA TYR A 178 -24.93 13.87 -1.74
C TYR A 178 -23.45 13.76 -1.33
N PRO A 179 -22.97 14.65 -0.44
CA PRO A 179 -21.55 14.78 -0.14
C PRO A 179 -20.95 13.52 0.50
N ALA A 180 -21.71 12.77 1.31
CA ALA A 180 -21.24 11.51 1.88
C ALA A 180 -20.99 10.42 0.82
N VAL A 181 -21.81 10.40 -0.24
CA VAL A 181 -21.65 9.49 -1.37
C VAL A 181 -20.46 9.92 -2.22
N TRP A 182 -20.31 11.23 -2.44
CA TRP A 182 -19.15 11.81 -3.10
C TRP A 182 -17.84 11.45 -2.38
N LEU A 183 -17.75 11.62 -1.06
CA LEU A 183 -16.57 11.27 -0.28
C LEU A 183 -16.19 9.80 -0.42
N ARG A 184 -17.18 8.90 -0.44
CA ARG A 184 -16.95 7.46 -0.70
C ARG A 184 -16.41 7.22 -2.11
N LEU A 185 -17.05 7.82 -3.11
CA LEU A 185 -16.63 7.69 -4.51
C LEU A 185 -15.20 8.21 -4.72
N LEU A 186 -14.88 9.35 -4.13
CA LEU A 186 -13.56 9.97 -4.17
C LEU A 186 -12.51 9.09 -3.48
N THR A 187 -12.83 8.53 -2.31
CA THR A 187 -11.96 7.58 -1.60
C THR A 187 -11.69 6.34 -2.44
N VAL A 188 -12.72 5.77 -3.07
CA VAL A 188 -12.58 4.61 -3.95
C VAL A 188 -11.75 4.97 -5.19
N SER A 189 -12.00 6.10 -5.84
CA SER A 189 -11.21 6.59 -6.97
C SER A 189 -9.72 6.68 -6.63
N TYR A 190 -9.38 7.20 -5.44
CA TYR A 190 -8.01 7.25 -4.96
C TYR A 190 -7.42 5.88 -4.63
N ALA A 191 -8.20 4.95 -4.07
CA ALA A 191 -7.74 3.59 -3.83
C ALA A 191 -7.38 2.88 -5.15
N LEU A 192 -8.18 3.08 -6.20
CA LEU A 192 -7.96 2.46 -7.51
C LEU A 192 -6.77 3.08 -8.28
N THR A 193 -6.40 4.32 -7.97
CA THR A 193 -5.32 5.08 -8.63
C THR A 193 -4.04 5.10 -7.78
N TYR A 194 -4.01 5.92 -6.72
CA TYR A 194 -2.87 6.07 -5.81
C TYR A 194 -2.50 4.75 -5.11
N GLY A 195 -3.49 3.95 -4.71
CA GLY A 195 -3.25 2.64 -4.07
C GLY A 195 -2.65 1.58 -5.00
N MET A 196 -2.69 1.80 -6.32
CA MET A 196 -2.15 0.91 -7.35
C MET A 196 -0.94 1.52 -8.07
N GLY A 197 -0.28 2.52 -7.45
CA GLY A 197 0.92 3.12 -8.02
C GLY A 197 0.69 4.05 -9.22
N ARG A 198 -0.56 4.40 -9.51
CA ARG A 198 -0.96 5.29 -10.61
C ARG A 198 -1.45 6.62 -10.05
N PRO A 199 -0.56 7.49 -9.53
CA PRO A 199 -0.97 8.79 -9.04
C PRO A 199 -1.63 9.57 -10.18
N GLN A 200 -2.84 10.06 -9.93
CA GLN A 200 -3.57 10.85 -10.89
C GLN A 200 -2.82 12.18 -11.09
N LYS A 201 -2.36 12.46 -12.30
CA LYS A 201 -1.81 13.78 -12.65
C LYS A 201 -2.95 14.79 -12.57
N SER A 202 -2.73 15.87 -11.80
CA SER A 202 -3.60 17.04 -11.77
C SER A 202 -3.71 17.66 -13.15
#